data_AF-A0A4V1BRF6-F1
#
_entry.id   AF-A0A4V1BRF6-F1
#
_cell.length_a   1.000
_cell.length_b   1.000
_cell.length_c   1.000
_cell.angle_alpha   90.00
_cell.angle_beta   90.00
_cell.angle_gamma   90.00
#
_symmetry.space_group_name_H-M   'P 1'
#
loop_
_entity.id
_entity.type
_entity.pdbx_description
1 polymer ?
#
loop_
_entity_poly.entity_id
_entity_poly.type
_entity_poly.pdbx_seq_one_letter_code
_entity_poly.pdbx_strand_id
1 'polypeptide(L)'
;MRLILACMISLMTTLMGQAQSSEETEFITALFMNMNPLSIEFNREVCGYLVRDPSGDLVSTKASWGGPASCASLPVPPEMQILSSWHTHAAWGEGYDGEVPSTIDVEGDMRQGVNGWVATPGGRLWFVNGQTGDIHQVCGRDCLPSDPNFFPEEHGPVAKRYTLDGLRARFGQR
;
A
#
# COMPACT_ATOMS: atom_id res chain seq x y z
N MET A 1 -46.33 36.89 20.95
CA MET A 1 -45.23 36.10 21.55
C MET A 1 -44.91 34.95 20.59
N ARG A 2 -43.89 35.09 19.74
CA ARG A 2 -43.48 34.04 18.79
C ARG A 2 -42.12 33.52 19.25
N LEU A 3 -42.10 32.28 19.75
CA LEU A 3 -40.89 31.57 20.14
C LEU A 3 -40.12 31.19 18.86
N ILE A 4 -38.94 31.78 18.68
CA ILE A 4 -37.99 31.37 17.65
C ILE A 4 -37.20 30.20 18.22
N LEU A 5 -37.45 29.00 17.70
CA LEU A 5 -36.69 27.80 18.02
C LEU A 5 -35.38 27.85 17.23
N ALA A 6 -34.29 28.21 17.90
CA ALA A 6 -32.94 28.15 17.32
C ALA A 6 -32.50 26.68 17.25
N CYS A 7 -32.53 26.11 16.05
CA CYS A 7 -32.01 24.78 15.77
C CYS A 7 -30.48 24.88 15.67
N MET A 8 -29.77 24.50 16.73
CA MET A 8 -28.32 24.32 16.69
C MET A 8 -28.01 23.09 15.83
N ILE A 9 -27.52 23.31 14.62
CA ILE A 9 -26.95 22.26 13.77
C ILE A 9 -25.57 21.96 14.33
N SER A 10 -25.46 20.92 15.14
CA SER A 10 -24.17 20.34 15.52
C SER A 10 -23.52 19.74 14.28
N LEU A 11 -22.41 20.34 13.85
CA LEU A 11 -21.55 19.83 12.79
C LEU A 11 -20.96 18.50 13.27
N MET A 12 -21.56 17.38 12.90
CA MET A 12 -20.95 16.07 13.08
C MET A 12 -19.80 15.97 12.08
N THR A 13 -18.57 16.25 12.53
CA THR A 13 -17.36 15.85 11.81
C THR A 13 -17.38 14.33 11.77
N THR A 14 -17.84 13.77 10.66
CA THR A 14 -17.61 12.38 10.33
C THR A 14 -16.10 12.17 10.37
N LEU A 15 -15.64 11.35 11.32
CA LEU A 15 -14.37 10.64 11.20
C LEU A 15 -14.52 9.79 9.93
N MET A 16 -14.20 10.38 8.78
CA MET A 16 -14.05 9.62 7.56
C MET A 16 -12.90 8.67 7.84
N GLY A 17 -13.23 7.40 8.10
CA GLY A 17 -12.26 6.34 7.87
C GLY A 17 -11.64 6.59 6.49
N GLN A 18 -10.32 6.54 6.41
CA GLN A 18 -9.58 6.86 5.18
C GLN A 18 -9.94 5.84 4.09
N ALA A 19 -11.07 6.07 3.43
CA ALA A 19 -11.30 5.55 2.10
C ALA A 19 -10.20 6.12 1.20
N GLN A 20 -9.64 5.27 0.34
CA GLN A 20 -8.66 5.69 -0.66
C GLN A 20 -9.20 6.89 -1.43
N SER A 21 -8.44 7.99 -1.45
CA SER A 21 -8.77 9.08 -2.36
C SER A 21 -8.40 8.69 -3.80
N SER A 22 -9.13 9.20 -4.78
CA SER A 22 -8.74 9.04 -6.19
C SER A 22 -7.38 9.68 -6.46
N GLU A 23 -7.09 10.82 -5.82
CA GLU A 23 -5.79 11.52 -5.87
C GLU A 23 -4.63 10.61 -5.45
N GLU A 24 -4.76 9.94 -4.30
CA GLU A 24 -3.75 9.00 -3.79
C GLU A 24 -3.59 7.77 -4.70
N THR A 25 -4.69 7.25 -5.22
CA THR A 25 -4.67 6.08 -6.12
C THR A 25 -4.01 6.41 -7.45
N GLU A 26 -4.28 7.59 -8.02
CA GLU A 26 -3.64 8.08 -9.24
C GLU A 26 -2.15 8.32 -9.03
N PHE A 27 -1.79 8.97 -7.92
CA PHE A 27 -0.39 9.24 -7.57
C PHE A 27 0.40 7.93 -7.42
N ILE A 28 -0.12 6.98 -6.64
CA ILE A 28 0.61 5.75 -6.36
C ILE A 28 0.72 4.85 -7.59
N THR A 29 -0.32 4.84 -8.45
CA THR A 29 -0.26 4.14 -9.73
C THR A 29 0.86 4.74 -10.60
N ALA A 30 0.91 6.06 -10.74
CA ALA A 30 1.97 6.72 -11.51
C ALA A 30 3.37 6.49 -10.91
N LEU A 31 3.50 6.48 -9.59
CA LEU A 31 4.74 6.17 -8.89
C LEU A 31 5.20 4.74 -9.22
N PHE A 32 4.31 3.75 -9.13
CA PHE A 32 4.66 2.36 -9.41
C PHE A 32 4.87 2.05 -10.89
N MET A 33 4.22 2.78 -11.81
CA MET A 33 4.54 2.69 -13.25
C MET A 33 6.03 2.97 -13.53
N ASN A 34 6.69 3.78 -12.68
CA ASN A 34 8.10 4.09 -12.80
C ASN A 34 8.98 3.20 -11.90
N MET A 35 8.55 2.92 -10.66
CA MET A 35 9.40 2.22 -9.69
C MET A 35 9.37 0.69 -9.82
N ASN A 36 8.26 0.08 -10.22
CA ASN A 36 8.17 -1.38 -10.38
C ASN A 36 9.23 -1.93 -11.36
N PRO A 37 9.41 -1.38 -12.58
CA PRO A 37 10.42 -1.91 -13.51
C PRO A 37 11.85 -1.77 -12.96
N LEU A 38 12.16 -0.71 -12.22
CA LEU A 38 13.48 -0.54 -11.61
C LEU A 38 13.69 -1.50 -10.42
N SER A 39 12.65 -1.69 -9.61
CA SER A 39 12.67 -2.66 -8.50
C SER A 39 12.93 -4.08 -9.00
N ILE A 40 12.28 -4.45 -10.10
CA ILE A 40 12.49 -5.72 -10.81
C ILE A 40 13.91 -5.79 -11.39
N GLU A 41 14.33 -4.80 -12.17
CA GLU A 41 15.65 -4.79 -12.83
C GLU A 41 16.79 -4.98 -11.82
N PHE A 42 16.73 -4.28 -10.69
CA PHE A 42 17.76 -4.36 -9.67
C PHE A 42 17.53 -5.48 -8.65
N ASN A 43 16.42 -6.20 -8.74
CA ASN A 43 15.98 -7.21 -7.79
C ASN A 43 16.02 -6.71 -6.33
N ARG A 44 15.40 -5.55 -6.09
CA ARG A 44 15.35 -4.90 -4.78
C ARG A 44 13.99 -4.27 -4.54
N GLU A 45 13.45 -4.48 -3.36
CA GLU A 45 12.32 -3.69 -2.88
C GLU A 45 12.73 -2.21 -2.75
N VAL A 46 11.80 -1.35 -3.14
CA VAL A 46 11.90 0.11 -3.02
C VAL A 46 10.70 0.60 -2.24
N CYS A 47 10.92 1.44 -1.23
CA CYS A 47 9.87 1.87 -0.32
C CYS A 47 9.95 3.35 0.06
N GLY A 48 8.84 3.88 0.56
CA GLY A 48 8.72 5.23 1.09
C GLY A 48 7.39 5.44 1.78
N TYR A 49 7.06 6.71 2.01
CA TYR A 49 5.74 7.14 2.45
C TYR A 49 5.14 8.08 1.42
N LEU A 50 3.82 7.99 1.25
CA LEU A 50 3.04 9.03 0.65
C LEU A 50 2.63 10.00 1.75
N VAL A 51 2.92 11.28 1.53
CA VAL A 51 2.72 12.32 2.54
C VAL A 51 2.00 13.52 1.94
N ARG A 52 1.31 14.27 2.80
CA ARG A 52 0.90 15.64 2.49
C ARG A 52 1.91 16.60 3.10
N ASP A 53 2.47 17.47 2.28
CA ASP A 53 3.44 18.47 2.72
C ASP A 53 2.74 19.69 3.39
N PRO A 54 3.49 20.62 3.99
CA PRO A 54 2.91 21.81 4.62
C PRO A 54 2.17 22.76 3.66
N SER A 55 2.44 22.69 2.35
CA SER A 55 1.71 23.44 1.32
C SER A 55 0.36 22.80 1.00
N GLY A 56 0.16 21.56 1.45
CA GLY A 56 -1.00 20.74 1.16
C GLY A 56 -0.81 19.84 -0.06
N ASP A 57 0.39 19.76 -0.65
CA ASP A 57 0.66 18.97 -1.84
C ASP A 57 0.89 17.50 -1.49
N LEU A 58 0.40 16.61 -2.36
CA LEU A 58 0.62 15.17 -2.24
C LEU A 58 1.98 14.79 -2.86
N VAL A 59 2.89 14.26 -2.05
CA VAL A 59 4.25 13.90 -2.49
C VAL A 59 4.70 12.57 -1.90
N SER A 60 5.64 11.90 -2.56
CA SER A 60 6.37 10.77 -1.95
C SER A 60 7.58 11.30 -1.19
N THR A 61 7.91 10.68 -0.06
CA THR A 61 9.23 10.83 0.55
C THR A 61 10.31 10.33 -0.41
N LYS A 62 11.57 10.68 -0.12
CA LYS A 62 12.71 10.07 -0.79
C LYS A 62 12.62 8.55 -0.68
N ALA A 63 12.72 7.87 -1.84
CA ALA A 63 12.71 6.42 -1.91
C ALA A 63 13.94 5.82 -1.20
N SER A 64 13.70 4.76 -0.43
CA SER A 64 14.72 3.91 0.16
C SER A 64 14.86 2.64 -0.67
N TRP A 65 16.08 2.15 -0.81
CA TRP A 65 16.38 0.93 -1.56
C TRP A 65 16.77 -0.19 -0.60
N GLY A 66 15.97 -1.25 -0.59
CA GLY A 66 16.06 -2.40 0.31
C GLY A 66 16.85 -3.58 -0.24
N GLY A 67 16.54 -4.78 0.24
CA GLY A 67 17.00 -6.06 -0.35
C GLY A 67 15.90 -6.70 -1.20
N PRO A 68 16.07 -7.96 -1.60
CA PRO A 68 15.07 -8.68 -2.41
C PRO A 68 13.73 -8.94 -1.71
N ALA A 69 13.68 -8.90 -0.37
CA ALA A 69 12.51 -9.24 0.44
C ALA A 69 12.38 -8.35 1.70
N SER A 70 12.91 -7.12 1.65
CA SER A 70 12.74 -6.14 2.72
C SER A 70 13.13 -4.74 2.26
N CYS A 71 12.43 -3.73 2.75
CA CYS A 71 12.84 -2.34 2.66
C CYS A 71 12.51 -1.59 3.96
N ALA A 72 13.34 -0.61 4.30
CA ALA A 72 13.11 0.27 5.43
C ALA A 72 13.04 1.72 4.94
N SER A 73 11.87 2.34 5.09
CA SER A 73 11.65 3.73 4.70
C SER A 73 12.51 4.68 5.54
N LEU A 74 12.92 5.79 4.94
CA LEU A 74 13.64 6.84 5.64
C LEU A 74 12.71 7.58 6.63
N PRO A 75 13.25 8.21 7.69
CA PRO A 75 12.45 9.03 8.58
C PRO A 75 11.70 10.14 7.84
N VAL A 76 10.42 10.31 8.17
CA VAL A 76 9.57 11.37 7.61
C VAL A 76 9.79 12.65 8.42
N PRO A 77 10.03 13.81 7.79
CA PRO A 77 10.07 15.08 8.49
C PRO A 77 8.78 15.34 9.28
N PRO A 78 8.86 15.83 10.53
CA PRO A 78 7.71 15.95 11.42
C PRO A 78 6.63 16.92 10.93
N GLU A 79 6.97 17.83 10.02
CA GLU A 79 6.04 18.77 9.38
C GLU A 79 5.17 18.13 8.29
N MET A 80 5.50 16.92 7.83
CA MET A 80 4.74 16.20 6.81
C MET A 80 3.71 15.28 7.46
N GLN A 81 2.51 15.23 6.88
CA GLN A 81 1.47 14.29 7.30
C GLN A 81 1.62 12.98 6.53
N ILE A 82 1.88 11.86 7.21
CA ILE A 82 1.86 10.54 6.58
C ILE A 82 0.42 10.16 6.23
N LEU A 83 0.20 9.77 4.98
CA LEU A 83 -1.09 9.26 4.51
C LEU A 83 -1.06 7.74 4.36
N SER A 84 0.03 7.21 3.79
CA SER A 84 0.23 5.77 3.62
C SER A 84 1.71 5.42 3.52
N SER A 85 2.05 4.17 3.82
CA SER A 85 3.28 3.54 3.37
C SER A 85 3.15 3.15 1.89
N TRP A 86 4.27 2.94 1.22
CA TRP A 86 4.29 2.25 -0.07
C TRP A 86 5.58 1.47 -0.24
N HIS A 87 5.51 0.33 -0.93
CA HIS A 87 6.68 -0.37 -1.41
C HIS A 87 6.40 -1.19 -2.67
N THR A 88 7.48 -1.55 -3.35
CA THR A 88 7.52 -2.53 -4.44
C THR A 88 8.05 -3.84 -3.87
N HIS A 89 7.56 -4.97 -4.36
CA HIS A 89 8.28 -6.23 -4.29
C HIS A 89 9.34 -6.27 -5.40
N ALA A 90 10.43 -6.97 -5.14
CA ALA A 90 11.53 -7.16 -6.09
C ALA A 90 11.12 -8.04 -7.30
N ALA A 91 12.11 -8.45 -8.10
CA ALA A 91 11.90 -9.39 -9.20
C ALA A 91 11.25 -10.70 -8.71
N TRP A 92 10.59 -11.40 -9.62
CA TRP A 92 10.08 -12.73 -9.32
C TRP A 92 11.22 -13.66 -8.92
N GLY A 93 11.00 -14.44 -7.86
CA GLY A 93 11.95 -15.41 -7.35
C GLY A 93 11.27 -16.76 -7.10
N GLU A 94 11.90 -17.84 -7.57
CA GLU A 94 11.43 -19.20 -7.35
C GLU A 94 11.28 -19.49 -5.85
N GLY A 95 10.13 -20.06 -5.46
CA GLY A 95 9.81 -20.39 -4.08
C GLY A 95 9.48 -19.19 -3.18
N TYR A 96 9.43 -17.98 -3.72
CA TYR A 96 9.05 -16.77 -2.98
C TYR A 96 7.69 -16.23 -3.42
N ASP A 97 6.75 -16.15 -2.48
CA ASP A 97 5.39 -15.69 -2.74
C ASP A 97 5.29 -14.15 -2.75
N GLY A 98 5.92 -13.55 -3.75
CA GLY A 98 5.97 -12.10 -3.95
C GLY A 98 4.71 -11.50 -4.61
N GLU A 99 3.62 -12.25 -4.77
CA GLU A 99 2.41 -11.77 -5.46
C GLU A 99 1.30 -11.24 -4.51
N VAL A 100 1.54 -11.32 -3.20
CA VAL A 100 0.66 -10.82 -2.14
C VAL A 100 1.49 -10.07 -1.10
N PRO A 101 0.94 -9.04 -0.42
CA PRO A 101 1.62 -8.44 0.73
C PRO A 101 2.01 -9.51 1.77
N SER A 102 3.15 -9.35 2.44
CA SER A 102 3.52 -10.20 3.56
C SER A 102 2.68 -9.88 4.79
N THR A 103 2.63 -10.80 5.75
CA THR A 103 1.98 -10.51 7.04
C THR A 103 2.72 -9.43 7.84
N ILE A 104 4.03 -9.29 7.66
CA ILE A 104 4.84 -8.25 8.31
C ILE A 104 4.45 -6.87 7.79
N ASP A 105 4.16 -6.73 6.49
CA ASP A 105 3.70 -5.47 5.90
C ASP A 105 2.38 -5.05 6.53
N VAL A 106 1.40 -5.96 6.51
CA VAL A 106 0.05 -5.69 7.03
C VAL A 106 0.08 -5.36 8.52
N GLU A 107 0.78 -6.16 9.33
CA GLU A 107 0.92 -5.87 10.75
C GLU A 107 1.72 -4.58 11.02
N GLY A 108 2.68 -4.26 10.16
CA GLY A 108 3.46 -3.03 10.22
C GLY A 108 2.61 -1.78 10.01
N ASP A 109 1.82 -1.78 8.94
CA ASP A 109 0.83 -0.74 8.64
C ASP A 109 -0.21 -0.62 9.77
N MET A 110 -0.66 -1.77 10.30
CA MET A 110 -1.60 -1.79 11.43
C MET A 110 -1.03 -1.21 12.72
N ARG A 111 0.23 -1.53 13.07
CA ARG A 111 0.89 -0.96 14.26
C ARG A 111 1.08 0.55 14.13
N GLN A 112 1.32 1.03 12.91
CA GLN A 112 1.48 2.46 12.62
C GLN A 112 0.14 3.18 12.47
N GLY A 113 -0.95 2.45 12.25
CA GLY A 113 -2.26 3.00 11.98
C GLY A 113 -2.35 3.72 10.62
N VAL A 114 -1.48 3.37 9.67
CA VAL A 114 -1.40 3.95 8.32
C VAL A 114 -1.78 2.92 7.28
N ASN A 115 -2.40 3.35 6.18
CA ASN A 115 -2.64 2.45 5.04
C ASN A 115 -1.33 2.13 4.31
N GLY A 116 -1.35 1.10 3.45
CA GLY A 116 -0.20 0.70 2.66
C GLY A 116 -0.53 0.36 1.21
N TRP A 117 0.47 0.50 0.36
CA TRP A 117 0.40 0.17 -1.07
C TRP A 117 1.54 -0.75 -1.48
N VAL A 118 1.23 -1.80 -2.23
CA VAL A 118 2.23 -2.78 -2.67
C VAL A 118 2.12 -3.04 -4.17
N ALA A 119 3.22 -2.87 -4.89
CA ALA A 119 3.36 -3.31 -6.28
C ALA A 119 4.11 -4.65 -6.33
N THR A 120 3.73 -5.53 -7.25
CA THR A 120 4.24 -6.91 -7.34
C THR A 120 4.91 -7.19 -8.70
N PRO A 121 5.80 -8.19 -8.80
CA PRO A 121 6.46 -8.54 -10.07
C PRO A 121 5.48 -9.02 -11.15
N GLY A 122 4.34 -9.60 -10.81
CA GLY A 122 3.26 -9.93 -11.75
C GLY A 122 2.41 -8.73 -12.18
N GLY A 123 2.77 -7.52 -11.75
CA GLY A 123 2.14 -6.26 -12.15
C GLY A 123 0.85 -5.93 -11.40
N ARG A 124 0.57 -6.57 -10.25
CA ARG A 124 -0.59 -6.22 -9.42
C ARG A 124 -0.30 -5.01 -8.55
N LEU A 125 -1.35 -4.24 -8.27
CA LEU A 125 -1.37 -3.19 -7.26
C LEU A 125 -2.31 -3.58 -6.12
N TRP A 126 -1.75 -3.64 -4.93
CA TRP A 126 -2.47 -3.95 -3.69
C TRP A 126 -2.61 -2.72 -2.82
N PHE A 127 -3.71 -2.69 -2.09
CA PHE A 127 -3.90 -1.82 -0.95
C PHE A 127 -4.06 -2.64 0.33
N VAL A 128 -3.49 -2.12 1.40
CA VAL A 128 -3.59 -2.60 2.77
C VAL A 128 -4.29 -1.55 3.61
N ASN A 129 -5.41 -1.91 4.24
CA ASN A 129 -6.07 -1.06 5.20
C ASN A 129 -5.40 -1.19 6.58
N GLY A 130 -4.75 -0.12 7.04
CA GLY A 130 -4.02 -0.11 8.31
C GLY A 130 -4.89 -0.20 9.55
N GLN A 131 -6.19 0.02 9.46
CA GLN A 131 -7.07 -0.05 10.64
C GLN A 131 -7.69 -1.43 10.83
N THR A 132 -7.91 -2.17 9.74
CA THR A 132 -8.66 -3.44 9.72
C THR A 132 -7.80 -4.66 9.36
N GLY A 133 -6.67 -4.45 8.67
CA GLY A 133 -5.92 -5.54 8.04
C GLY A 133 -6.60 -6.12 6.80
N ASP A 134 -7.61 -5.44 6.26
CA ASP A 134 -8.22 -5.81 4.98
C ASP A 134 -7.28 -5.46 3.82
N ILE A 135 -7.05 -6.44 2.95
CA ILE A 135 -6.15 -6.33 1.81
C ILE A 135 -6.94 -6.58 0.54
N HIS A 136 -6.77 -5.74 -0.48
CA HIS A 136 -7.42 -5.95 -1.76
C HIS A 136 -6.60 -5.43 -2.93
N GLN A 137 -6.75 -6.09 -4.08
CA GLN A 137 -6.19 -5.60 -5.33
C GLN A 137 -6.97 -4.39 -5.80
N VAL A 138 -6.28 -3.28 -6.03
CA VAL A 138 -6.82 -2.14 -6.78
C VAL A 138 -6.87 -2.49 -8.26
N CYS A 139 -5.85 -3.20 -8.75
CA CYS A 139 -5.86 -3.83 -10.05
C CYS A 139 -5.03 -5.12 -10.06
N GLY A 140 -5.34 -6.00 -11.03
CA GLY A 140 -4.75 -7.33 -11.14
C GLY A 140 -3.45 -7.37 -11.94
N ARG A 141 -3.10 -8.55 -12.45
CA ARG A 141 -1.90 -8.78 -13.27
C ARG A 141 -1.82 -7.80 -14.43
N ASP A 142 -0.59 -7.47 -14.80
CA ASP A 142 -0.26 -6.64 -15.96
C ASP A 142 -0.87 -5.22 -15.91
N CYS A 143 -1.30 -4.78 -14.73
CA CYS A 143 -1.74 -3.40 -14.50
C CYS A 143 -0.54 -2.45 -14.40
N LEU A 144 0.53 -2.90 -13.75
CA LEU A 144 1.84 -2.25 -13.66
C LEU A 144 2.85 -3.03 -14.53
N PRO A 145 4.01 -2.45 -14.88
CA PRO A 145 5.05 -3.19 -15.59
C PRO A 145 5.45 -4.45 -14.83
N SER A 146 5.29 -5.60 -15.49
CA SER A 146 5.57 -6.92 -14.92
C SER A 146 7.01 -7.37 -15.21
N ASP A 147 7.53 -8.27 -14.39
CA ASP A 147 8.81 -8.93 -14.62
C ASP A 147 8.71 -9.82 -15.87
N PRO A 148 9.59 -9.66 -16.87
CA PRO A 148 9.58 -10.50 -18.07
C PRO A 148 9.83 -11.99 -17.76
N ASN A 149 10.41 -12.33 -16.61
CA ASN A 149 10.66 -13.69 -16.16
C ASN A 149 9.58 -14.20 -15.18
N PHE A 150 8.50 -13.44 -14.97
CA PHE A 150 7.45 -13.81 -14.02
C PHE A 150 6.84 -15.17 -14.33
N PHE A 151 6.87 -16.08 -13.35
CA PHE A 151 6.17 -17.35 -13.41
C PHE A 151 4.92 -17.32 -12.49
N PRO A 152 3.70 -17.42 -13.04
CA PRO A 152 2.49 -17.21 -12.27
C PRO A 152 2.15 -18.36 -11.33
N GLU A 153 1.58 -18.00 -10.17
CA GLU A 153 0.79 -18.90 -9.31
C GLU A 153 1.51 -20.14 -8.78
N GLU A 154 2.83 -20.08 -8.60
CA GLU A 154 3.62 -21.13 -7.94
C GLU A 154 3.07 -21.49 -6.55
N HIS A 155 2.63 -20.48 -5.81
CA HIS A 155 2.00 -20.61 -4.48
C HIS A 155 0.47 -20.72 -4.55
N GLY A 156 -0.05 -21.19 -5.69
CA GLY A 156 -1.47 -21.28 -5.98
C GLY A 156 -2.11 -19.94 -6.36
N PRO A 157 -3.43 -19.96 -6.64
CA PRO A 157 -4.15 -18.79 -7.13
C PRO A 157 -4.13 -17.62 -6.14
N VAL A 158 -3.88 -16.42 -6.68
CA VAL A 158 -3.89 -15.17 -5.91
C VAL A 158 -5.30 -14.57 -5.92
N ALA A 159 -5.96 -14.58 -4.76
CA ALA A 159 -7.30 -14.01 -4.61
C ALA A 159 -7.28 -12.49 -4.76
N LYS A 160 -8.43 -11.86 -5.09
CA LYS A 160 -8.51 -10.39 -5.20
C LYS A 160 -8.54 -9.67 -3.85
N ARG A 161 -8.79 -10.40 -2.76
CA ARG A 161 -8.90 -9.88 -1.40
C ARG A 161 -8.34 -10.90 -0.42
N TYR A 162 -7.75 -10.41 0.65
CA TYR A 162 -7.33 -11.18 1.81
C TYR A 162 -7.69 -10.43 3.09
N THR A 163 -7.87 -11.18 4.18
CA THR A 163 -7.73 -10.66 5.54
C THR A 163 -6.33 -11.02 6.04
N LEU A 164 -5.88 -10.40 7.13
CA LEU A 164 -4.62 -10.78 7.77
C LEU A 164 -4.58 -12.29 8.12
N ASP A 165 -5.66 -12.85 8.67
CA ASP A 165 -5.72 -14.28 8.96
C ASP A 165 -5.70 -15.15 7.69
N GLY A 166 -6.29 -14.66 6.60
CA GLY A 166 -6.21 -15.30 5.29
C GLY A 166 -4.77 -15.32 4.74
N LEU A 167 -4.01 -14.24 4.91
CA LEU A 167 -2.58 -14.22 4.57
C LEU A 167 -1.77 -15.15 5.48
N ARG A 168 -2.01 -15.14 6.80
CA ARG A 168 -1.34 -16.07 7.72
C ARG A 168 -1.54 -17.51 7.31
N ALA A 169 -2.78 -17.89 6.97
CA ALA A 169 -3.07 -19.23 6.45
C ALA A 169 -2.31 -19.53 5.14
N ARG A 170 -2.24 -18.57 4.20
CA ARG A 170 -1.47 -18.70 2.95
C ARG A 170 0.03 -18.93 3.21
N PHE A 171 0.60 -18.20 4.16
CA PHE A 171 2.00 -18.33 4.55
C PHE A 171 2.27 -19.45 5.58
N GLY A 172 1.26 -20.24 5.94
CA GLY A 172 1.38 -21.32 6.94
C GLY A 172 1.69 -20.84 8.36
N GLN A 173 1.42 -19.58 8.67
CA GLN A 173 1.58 -18.97 9.98
C GLN A 173 0.36 -19.31 10.85
N ARG A 174 0.60 -19.67 12.11
CA ARG A 174 -0.42 -20.04 13.09
C ARG A 174 -0.54 -19.01 14.20
#